data_AF-A0A3D3S9A7-F1
#
_entry.id   AF-A0A3D3S9A7-F1
#
_cell.length_a   1.000
_cell.length_b   1.000
_cell.length_c   1.000
_cell.angle_alpha   90.00
_cell.angle_beta   90.00
_cell.angle_gamma   90.00
#
_symmetry.space_group_name_H-M   'P 1'
#
loop_
_entity.id
_entity.type
_entity.pdbx_description
1 polymer ?
#
loop_
_entity_poly.entity_id
_entity_poly.type
_entity_poly.pdbx_seq_one_letter_code
_entity_poly.pdbx_strand_id
1 'polypeptide(L)'
;TNADTPHDAAKAVELGAEGIGLCRTEHMFFKDFKNPANSEKRQLAIQEMIIADDLETRKKALAKLLPFQREDFIGIFEAMNGKPVTIRLIDPPLHEFTPKDDAGVNKLSKVTGKSPEYIRMRCDQLHESNPMLGHRGCRLTITYPEILEMQVTAIIDAAVECDKKKVKVLPEIMIPLTMDKKEFQILADQVRAVADAIIDKAKSKVKYLVGTMVEIPRAALLADEVAEVAEFFSFGTNDLTQMTLGLSRDDAGRFLPDYVRAEKEGGKEIFAVDPFVSIDQKGVGKLIKMGIAGGRSTNPKLKVGICGEHGGEARSVKFCHAVGMNYVSCSPFRVPIARLAAAQAVIEEKAAAKAVAPAVAPKARKASVKATEAKRGGPAAKTSKPTAKAEKTAVKAKAIKAKAAKVSRPSKEIKAVKKPESKKTVTKVASKRGRKPAAKKAATVKRSVGRPKGSSKK
;
A
#
# COMPACT_ATOMS: atom_id res chain seq x y z
N THR A 1 -3.93 -11.63 3.56
CA THR A 1 -2.50 -11.99 3.70
C THR A 1 -1.70 -11.23 2.67
N ASN A 2 -0.42 -10.97 2.95
CA ASN A 2 0.53 -10.45 1.97
C ASN A 2 1.36 -11.63 1.49
N ALA A 3 1.18 -12.05 0.23
CA ALA A 3 1.82 -13.23 -0.33
C ALA A 3 2.01 -13.04 -1.84
N ASP A 4 3.22 -13.35 -2.30
CA ASP A 4 3.66 -13.06 -3.67
C ASP A 4 3.93 -14.35 -4.47
N THR A 5 3.80 -15.52 -3.84
CA THR A 5 4.06 -16.84 -4.44
C THR A 5 2.91 -17.81 -4.19
N PRO A 6 2.70 -18.82 -5.04
CA PRO A 6 1.69 -19.86 -4.82
C PRO A 6 1.88 -20.60 -3.48
N HIS A 7 3.14 -20.86 -3.10
CA HIS A 7 3.48 -21.51 -1.83
C HIS A 7 3.04 -20.66 -0.63
N ASP A 8 3.37 -19.37 -0.63
CA ASP A 8 3.02 -18.48 0.49
C ASP A 8 1.52 -18.23 0.56
N ALA A 9 0.84 -18.20 -0.60
CA ALA A 9 -0.61 -18.13 -0.70
C ALA A 9 -1.25 -19.36 -0.05
N ALA A 10 -0.83 -20.58 -0.44
CA ALA A 10 -1.32 -21.82 0.14
C ALA A 10 -1.07 -21.86 1.66
N LYS A 11 0.15 -21.50 2.09
CA LYS A 11 0.50 -21.48 3.51
C LYS A 11 -0.35 -20.49 4.30
N ALA A 12 -0.66 -19.33 3.73
CA ALA A 12 -1.52 -18.36 4.37
C ALA A 12 -2.96 -18.86 4.52
N VAL A 13 -3.49 -19.58 3.52
CA VAL A 13 -4.83 -20.20 3.61
C VAL A 13 -4.87 -21.24 4.72
N GLU A 14 -3.84 -22.09 4.88
CA GLU A 14 -3.73 -23.03 6.00
C GLU A 14 -3.80 -22.33 7.37
N LEU A 15 -3.21 -21.14 7.48
CA LEU A 15 -3.22 -20.32 8.69
C LEU A 15 -4.53 -19.51 8.86
N GLY A 16 -5.48 -19.67 7.94
CA GLY A 16 -6.82 -19.09 7.98
C GLY A 16 -6.93 -17.72 7.31
N ALA A 17 -6.08 -17.42 6.33
CA ALA A 17 -6.25 -16.23 5.51
C ALA A 17 -7.52 -16.33 4.63
N GLU A 18 -8.25 -15.22 4.53
CA GLU A 18 -9.50 -15.12 3.76
C GLU A 18 -9.30 -14.54 2.36
N GLY A 19 -8.04 -14.31 1.96
CA GLY A 19 -7.63 -13.76 0.67
C GLY A 19 -6.27 -13.09 0.75
N ILE A 20 -5.80 -12.57 -0.38
CA ILE A 20 -4.58 -11.76 -0.49
C ILE A 20 -4.98 -10.29 -0.54
N GLY A 21 -4.45 -9.47 0.37
CA GLY A 21 -4.62 -8.02 0.36
C GLY A 21 -3.43 -7.28 -0.27
N LEU A 22 -2.33 -7.99 -0.54
CA LEU A 22 -1.17 -7.49 -1.28
C LEU A 22 -0.35 -8.65 -1.85
N CYS A 23 -0.38 -8.81 -3.17
CA CYS A 23 0.58 -9.57 -3.95
C CYS A 23 1.47 -8.58 -4.71
N ARG A 24 2.78 -8.60 -4.42
CA ARG A 24 3.80 -7.74 -5.02
C ARG A 24 4.32 -8.37 -6.30
N THR A 25 4.21 -7.64 -7.41
CA THR A 25 4.65 -8.15 -8.72
C THR A 25 6.15 -7.99 -8.95
N GLU A 26 6.82 -7.14 -8.18
CA GLU A 26 8.26 -6.87 -8.26
C GLU A 26 9.10 -8.14 -8.20
N HIS A 27 8.78 -9.03 -7.27
CA HIS A 27 9.51 -10.27 -7.06
C HIS A 27 9.42 -11.21 -8.27
N MET A 28 8.34 -11.12 -9.05
CA MET A 28 8.10 -11.94 -10.25
C MET A 28 8.98 -11.51 -11.44
N PHE A 29 9.54 -10.29 -11.42
CA PHE A 29 10.54 -9.85 -12.41
C PHE A 29 11.94 -10.37 -12.10
N PHE A 30 12.25 -10.63 -10.82
CA PHE A 30 13.59 -11.02 -10.40
C PHE A 30 13.77 -12.52 -10.23
N LYS A 31 12.74 -13.22 -9.72
CA LYS A 31 12.89 -14.59 -9.26
C LYS A 31 11.76 -15.45 -9.79
N ASP A 32 12.16 -16.57 -10.37
CA ASP A 32 11.25 -17.68 -10.61
C ASP A 32 11.34 -18.64 -9.42
N PHE A 33 10.31 -18.64 -8.57
CA PHE A 33 10.30 -19.45 -7.35
C PHE A 33 10.08 -20.94 -7.65
N LYS A 34 9.49 -21.27 -8.80
CA LYS A 34 9.20 -22.65 -9.21
C LYS A 34 10.38 -23.26 -9.95
N ASN A 35 10.99 -22.50 -10.85
CA ASN A 35 12.15 -22.89 -11.64
C ASN A 35 13.26 -21.83 -11.54
N PRO A 36 14.14 -21.89 -10.52
CA PRO A 36 15.17 -20.87 -10.29
C PRO A 36 16.06 -20.57 -11.51
N ALA A 37 16.25 -21.53 -12.42
CA ALA A 37 17.02 -21.34 -13.65
C ALA A 37 16.40 -20.32 -14.63
N ASN A 38 15.10 -20.04 -14.50
CA ASN A 38 14.42 -19.00 -15.28
C ASN A 38 14.58 -17.60 -14.69
N SER A 39 15.09 -17.45 -13.47
CA SER A 39 15.25 -16.14 -12.82
C SER A 39 16.14 -15.20 -13.65
N GLU A 40 17.22 -15.73 -14.23
CA GLU A 40 18.10 -14.96 -15.11
C GLU A 40 17.38 -14.48 -16.37
N LYS A 41 16.49 -15.31 -16.95
CA LYS A 41 15.70 -14.91 -18.14
C LYS A 41 14.72 -13.80 -17.81
N ARG A 42 14.08 -13.84 -16.65
CA ARG A 42 13.16 -12.79 -16.17
C ARG A 42 13.91 -11.48 -15.96
N GLN A 43 15.06 -11.53 -15.28
CA GLN A 43 15.93 -10.38 -15.06
C GLN A 43 16.42 -9.76 -16.37
N LEU A 44 16.89 -10.59 -17.31
CA LEU A 44 17.33 -10.10 -18.62
C LEU A 44 16.17 -9.46 -19.40
N ALA A 45 14.96 -10.03 -19.37
CA ALA A 45 13.83 -9.46 -20.09
C ALA A 45 13.40 -8.08 -19.57
N ILE A 46 13.39 -7.85 -18.25
CA ILE A 46 13.12 -6.51 -17.70
C ILE A 46 14.27 -5.54 -18.01
N GLN A 47 15.53 -6.01 -17.97
CA GLN A 47 16.70 -5.19 -18.30
C GLN A 47 16.73 -4.79 -19.79
N GLU A 48 16.35 -5.70 -20.69
CA GLU A 48 16.19 -5.39 -22.12
C GLU A 48 15.15 -4.29 -22.33
N MET A 49 14.02 -4.35 -21.62
CA MET A 49 13.00 -3.30 -21.66
C MET A 49 13.55 -1.95 -21.21
N ILE A 50 14.34 -1.92 -20.13
CA ILE A 50 14.91 -0.69 -19.56
C ILE A 50 15.90 0.00 -20.52
N ILE A 51 16.68 -0.79 -21.27
CA ILE A 51 17.72 -0.29 -22.19
C ILE A 51 17.17 0.01 -23.59
N ALA A 52 15.96 -0.43 -23.91
CA ALA A 52 15.34 -0.19 -25.21
C ALA A 52 15.10 1.30 -25.51
N ASP A 53 15.33 1.71 -26.75
CA ASP A 53 15.22 3.11 -27.19
C ASP A 53 13.80 3.49 -27.64
N ASP A 54 12.99 2.49 -27.99
CA ASP A 54 11.69 2.65 -28.63
C ASP A 54 10.64 1.72 -28.03
N LEU A 55 9.37 2.06 -28.28
CA LEU A 55 8.21 1.35 -27.75
C LEU A 55 8.11 -0.10 -28.24
N GLU A 56 8.44 -0.37 -29.50
CA GLU A 56 8.33 -1.71 -30.08
C GLU A 56 9.34 -2.67 -29.46
N THR A 57 10.56 -2.21 -29.25
CA THR A 57 11.60 -2.97 -28.55
C THR A 57 11.20 -3.22 -27.09
N ARG A 58 10.62 -2.23 -26.39
CA ARG A 58 10.09 -2.42 -25.02
C ARG A 58 8.98 -3.46 -24.98
N LYS A 59 8.01 -3.40 -25.90
CA LYS A 59 6.92 -4.39 -26.00
C LYS A 59 7.44 -5.80 -26.26
N LYS A 60 8.44 -5.96 -27.14
CA LYS A 60 9.09 -7.26 -27.39
C LYS A 60 9.77 -7.82 -26.13
N ALA A 61 10.45 -6.99 -25.36
CA ALA A 61 11.08 -7.40 -24.11
C ALA A 61 10.03 -7.80 -23.05
N LEU A 62 8.97 -7.00 -22.90
CA LEU A 62 7.84 -7.29 -21.99
C LEU A 62 7.08 -8.57 -22.37
N ALA A 63 6.94 -8.87 -23.66
CA ALA A 63 6.31 -10.10 -24.13
C ALA A 63 7.05 -11.37 -23.64
N LYS A 64 8.36 -11.29 -23.36
CA LYS A 64 9.13 -12.39 -22.76
C LYS A 64 8.77 -12.62 -21.29
N LEU A 65 8.30 -11.59 -20.58
CA LEU A 65 7.88 -11.65 -19.17
C LEU A 65 6.46 -12.16 -18.99
N LEU A 66 5.58 -11.90 -19.98
CA LEU A 66 4.18 -12.30 -19.94
C LEU A 66 3.94 -13.77 -19.55
N PRO A 67 4.55 -14.78 -20.18
CA PRO A 67 4.29 -16.19 -19.83
C PRO A 67 4.69 -16.53 -18.39
N PHE A 68 5.77 -15.90 -17.90
CA PHE A 68 6.27 -16.10 -16.54
C PHE A 68 5.30 -15.54 -15.49
N GLN A 69 4.88 -14.28 -15.63
CA GLN A 69 3.92 -13.70 -14.69
C GLN A 69 2.56 -14.39 -14.75
N ARG A 70 2.10 -14.77 -15.95
CA ARG A 70 0.85 -15.51 -16.10
C ARG A 70 0.89 -16.84 -15.35
N GLU A 71 1.98 -17.60 -15.45
CA GLU A 71 2.14 -18.85 -14.71
C GLU A 71 2.14 -18.63 -13.19
N ASP A 72 2.83 -17.61 -12.70
CA ASP A 72 2.85 -17.26 -11.28
C ASP A 72 1.44 -16.94 -10.78
N PHE A 73 0.67 -16.14 -11.54
CA PHE A 73 -0.71 -15.78 -11.18
C PHE A 73 -1.66 -16.97 -11.23
N ILE A 74 -1.51 -17.90 -12.18
CA ILE A 74 -2.30 -19.15 -12.20
C ILE A 74 -2.11 -19.90 -10.88
N GLY A 75 -0.86 -20.10 -10.46
CA GLY A 75 -0.58 -20.80 -9.20
C GLY A 75 -1.14 -20.07 -7.97
N ILE A 76 -1.10 -18.73 -7.96
CA ILE A 76 -1.67 -17.93 -6.87
C ILE A 76 -3.20 -18.04 -6.85
N PHE A 77 -3.87 -17.96 -8.00
CA PHE A 77 -5.32 -18.08 -8.09
C PHE A 77 -5.81 -19.48 -7.71
N GLU A 78 -5.09 -20.53 -8.12
CA GLU A 78 -5.36 -21.91 -7.73
C GLU A 78 -5.27 -22.08 -6.20
N ALA A 79 -4.22 -21.54 -5.58
CA ALA A 79 -4.05 -21.56 -4.12
C ALA A 79 -5.12 -20.75 -3.37
N MET A 80 -5.67 -19.71 -4.01
CA MET A 80 -6.68 -18.80 -3.45
C MET A 80 -8.10 -19.10 -3.95
N ASN A 81 -8.39 -20.31 -4.41
CA ASN A 81 -9.70 -20.68 -4.98
C ASN A 81 -10.89 -20.20 -4.12
N GLY A 82 -11.68 -19.29 -4.70
CA GLY A 82 -12.86 -18.69 -4.08
C GLY A 82 -12.60 -17.49 -3.17
N LYS A 83 -11.36 -17.03 -3.06
CA LYS A 83 -10.93 -15.90 -2.22
C LYS A 83 -10.43 -14.72 -3.09
N PRO A 84 -10.60 -13.47 -2.64
CA PRO A 84 -10.08 -12.29 -3.34
C PRO A 84 -8.55 -12.27 -3.35
N VAL A 85 -7.98 -11.81 -4.46
CA VAL A 85 -6.54 -11.66 -4.65
C VAL A 85 -6.23 -10.25 -5.14
N THR A 86 -5.76 -9.39 -4.23
CA THR A 86 -5.32 -8.04 -4.54
C THR A 86 -3.87 -8.03 -5.03
N ILE A 87 -3.67 -7.68 -6.30
CA ILE A 87 -2.38 -7.67 -6.99
C ILE A 87 -1.96 -6.22 -7.21
N ARG A 88 -0.81 -5.84 -6.66
CA ARG A 88 -0.23 -4.51 -6.85
C ARG A 88 0.64 -4.53 -8.10
N LEU A 89 0.36 -3.59 -9.01
CA LEU A 89 1.22 -3.37 -10.18
C LEU A 89 2.61 -2.91 -9.75
N ILE A 90 3.55 -2.90 -10.71
CA ILE A 90 4.94 -2.56 -10.46
C ILE A 90 5.08 -1.24 -9.69
N ASP A 91 5.91 -1.29 -8.65
CA ASP A 91 6.11 -0.21 -7.70
C ASP A 91 7.52 0.40 -7.72
N PRO A 92 8.64 -0.35 -7.74
CA PRO A 92 9.98 0.21 -7.59
C PRO A 92 10.45 0.92 -8.87
N PRO A 93 11.37 1.88 -8.73
CA PRO A 93 11.97 2.57 -9.86
C PRO A 93 12.82 1.62 -10.71
N LEU A 94 12.98 1.95 -11.99
CA LEU A 94 13.67 1.08 -12.95
C LEU A 94 15.13 0.78 -12.59
N HIS A 95 15.82 1.68 -11.88
CA HIS A 95 17.20 1.45 -11.47
C HIS A 95 17.34 0.29 -10.49
N GLU A 96 16.29 -0.18 -9.81
CA GLU A 96 16.39 -1.38 -8.98
C GLU A 96 16.65 -2.64 -9.83
N PHE A 97 16.16 -2.66 -11.08
CA PHE A 97 16.29 -3.79 -11.99
C PHE A 97 17.55 -3.75 -12.87
N THR A 98 18.30 -2.63 -12.88
CA THR A 98 19.50 -2.50 -13.70
C THR A 98 20.63 -3.41 -13.22
N PRO A 99 21.54 -3.85 -14.12
CA PRO A 99 22.75 -4.57 -13.74
C PRO A 99 23.54 -3.83 -12.65
N LYS A 100 24.04 -4.58 -11.66
CA LYS A 100 24.81 -4.03 -10.52
C LYS A 100 26.32 -4.18 -10.68
N ASP A 101 26.76 -5.01 -11.61
CA ASP A 101 28.15 -5.35 -11.84
C ASP A 101 28.49 -5.43 -13.34
N ASP A 102 29.79 -5.47 -13.63
CA ASP A 102 30.28 -5.58 -15.01
C ASP A 102 29.85 -6.89 -15.69
N ALA A 103 29.64 -7.95 -14.91
CA ALA A 103 29.16 -9.22 -15.45
C ALA A 103 27.75 -9.10 -16.02
N GLY A 104 26.82 -8.48 -15.29
CA GLY A 104 25.47 -8.20 -15.74
C GLY A 104 25.44 -7.23 -16.93
N VAL A 105 26.27 -6.18 -16.91
CA VAL A 105 26.40 -5.24 -18.05
C VAL A 105 26.85 -5.97 -19.31
N ASN A 106 27.88 -6.82 -19.22
CA ASN A 106 28.40 -7.56 -20.35
C ASN A 106 27.40 -8.60 -20.89
N LYS A 107 26.61 -9.24 -20.01
CA LYS A 107 25.53 -10.14 -20.43
C LYS A 107 24.45 -9.38 -21.19
N LEU A 108 23.97 -8.26 -20.64
CA LEU A 108 22.94 -7.44 -21.27
C LEU A 108 23.43 -6.86 -22.61
N SER A 109 24.71 -6.49 -22.70
CA SER A 109 25.34 -6.05 -23.94
C SER A 109 25.26 -7.11 -25.04
N LYS A 110 25.59 -8.37 -24.73
CA LYS A 110 25.51 -9.48 -25.68
C LYS A 110 24.09 -9.73 -26.18
N VAL A 111 23.09 -9.56 -25.32
CA VAL A 111 21.69 -9.84 -25.65
C VAL A 111 21.05 -8.69 -26.45
N THR A 112 21.37 -7.44 -26.09
CA THR A 112 20.77 -6.24 -26.70
C THR A 112 21.55 -5.71 -27.90
N GLY A 113 22.81 -6.12 -28.06
CA GLY A 113 23.74 -5.54 -29.03
C GLY A 113 24.22 -4.13 -28.69
N LYS A 114 23.85 -3.59 -27.51
CA LYS A 114 24.29 -2.27 -27.04
C LYS A 114 25.67 -2.36 -26.39
N SER A 115 26.48 -1.31 -26.51
CA SER A 115 27.80 -1.31 -25.87
C SER A 115 27.69 -1.28 -24.33
N PRO A 116 28.66 -1.85 -23.60
CA PRO A 116 28.72 -1.73 -22.14
C PRO A 116 28.67 -0.29 -21.65
N GLU A 117 29.27 0.65 -22.37
CA GLU A 117 29.27 2.08 -22.05
C GLU A 117 27.86 2.68 -22.15
N TYR A 118 27.11 2.30 -23.19
CA TYR A 118 25.72 2.73 -23.35
C TYR A 118 24.85 2.23 -22.20
N ILE A 119 25.01 0.96 -21.82
CA ILE A 119 24.25 0.36 -20.72
C ILE A 119 24.57 1.07 -19.40
N ARG A 120 25.85 1.31 -19.08
CA ARG A 120 26.23 2.05 -17.86
C ARG A 120 25.66 3.46 -17.86
N MET A 121 25.77 4.19 -18.97
CA MET A 121 25.17 5.51 -19.12
C MET A 121 23.66 5.49 -18.85
N ARG A 122 22.93 4.50 -19.38
CA ARG A 122 21.49 4.35 -19.12
C ARG A 122 21.20 4.01 -17.65
N CYS A 123 22.03 3.17 -17.02
CA CYS A 123 21.90 2.87 -15.58
C CYS A 123 22.10 4.14 -14.73
N ASP A 124 23.10 4.94 -15.06
CA ASP A 124 23.39 6.21 -14.38
C ASP A 124 22.27 7.24 -14.58
N GLN A 125 21.64 7.28 -15.76
CA GLN A 125 20.49 8.16 -16.04
C GLN A 125 19.25 7.80 -15.21
N LEU A 126 19.10 6.53 -14.82
CA LEU A 126 17.98 6.06 -14.01
C LEU A 126 18.27 6.19 -12.50
N HIS A 127 19.51 6.51 -12.13
CA HIS A 127 19.87 6.71 -10.74
C HIS A 127 19.18 7.96 -10.18
N GLU A 128 18.57 7.81 -9.00
CA GLU A 128 17.87 8.88 -8.30
C GLU A 128 18.47 9.07 -6.91
N SER A 129 18.55 10.32 -6.47
CA SER A 129 19.06 10.63 -5.13
C SER A 129 18.15 10.12 -4.01
N ASN A 130 16.83 10.10 -4.24
CA ASN A 130 15.82 9.61 -3.29
C ASN A 130 14.85 8.65 -3.98
N PRO A 131 15.24 7.38 -4.23
CA PRO A 131 14.44 6.40 -4.96
C PRO A 131 13.01 6.20 -4.42
N MET A 132 12.84 6.33 -3.10
CA MET A 132 11.54 6.20 -2.42
C MET A 132 10.50 7.21 -2.94
N LEU A 133 10.93 8.40 -3.37
CA LEU A 133 10.05 9.48 -3.87
C LEU A 133 10.13 9.69 -5.39
N GLY A 134 10.84 8.80 -6.10
CA GLY A 134 11.23 8.99 -7.50
C GLY A 134 10.19 8.55 -8.56
N HIS A 135 10.72 8.18 -9.73
CA HIS A 135 9.97 7.72 -10.89
C HIS A 135 9.60 6.24 -10.77
N ARG A 136 8.53 6.00 -10.01
CA ARG A 136 8.11 4.66 -9.58
C ARG A 136 6.58 4.57 -9.53
N GLY A 137 6.04 3.39 -9.27
CA GLY A 137 4.59 3.16 -9.10
C GLY A 137 3.74 3.68 -10.26
N CYS A 138 2.62 4.35 -9.96
CA CYS A 138 1.74 4.94 -10.97
C CYS A 138 2.46 5.87 -11.96
N ARG A 139 3.48 6.60 -11.51
CA ARG A 139 4.22 7.54 -12.37
C ARG A 139 4.99 6.80 -13.46
N LEU A 140 5.50 5.62 -13.12
CA LEU A 140 6.19 4.76 -14.06
C LEU A 140 5.24 4.23 -15.13
N THR A 141 4.07 3.73 -14.72
CA THR A 141 3.08 3.18 -15.65
C THR A 141 2.35 4.25 -16.46
N ILE A 142 2.30 5.51 -16.02
CA ILE A 142 1.85 6.65 -16.84
C ILE A 142 2.83 6.91 -17.99
N THR A 143 4.14 6.86 -17.72
CA THR A 143 5.17 7.13 -18.75
C THR A 143 5.51 5.93 -19.63
N TYR A 144 5.31 4.72 -19.11
CA TYR A 144 5.53 3.44 -19.79
C TYR A 144 4.27 2.57 -19.70
N PRO A 145 3.17 2.98 -20.38
CA PRO A 145 1.87 2.31 -20.34
C PRO A 145 1.93 0.81 -20.69
N GLU A 146 2.85 0.42 -21.56
CA GLU A 146 3.07 -0.96 -21.98
C GLU A 146 3.42 -1.90 -20.81
N ILE A 147 4.00 -1.40 -19.71
CA ILE A 147 4.26 -2.20 -18.51
C ILE A 147 2.93 -2.59 -17.84
N LEU A 148 2.01 -1.62 -17.70
CA LEU A 148 0.68 -1.86 -17.16
C LEU A 148 -0.09 -2.84 -18.07
N GLU A 149 -0.06 -2.63 -19.38
CA GLU A 149 -0.73 -3.52 -20.34
C GLU A 149 -0.25 -4.97 -20.19
N MET A 150 1.06 -5.19 -20.09
CA MET A 150 1.63 -6.52 -19.90
C MET A 150 1.18 -7.16 -18.58
N GLN A 151 1.23 -6.43 -17.47
CA GLN A 151 0.83 -6.96 -16.17
C GLN A 151 -0.67 -7.26 -16.09
N VAL A 152 -1.53 -6.36 -16.58
CA VAL A 152 -2.97 -6.58 -16.63
C VAL A 152 -3.29 -7.77 -17.53
N THR A 153 -2.61 -7.90 -18.67
CA THR A 153 -2.75 -9.06 -19.55
C THR A 153 -2.40 -10.35 -18.81
N ALA A 154 -1.26 -10.38 -18.10
CA ALA A 154 -0.84 -11.55 -17.34
C ALA A 154 -1.86 -11.95 -16.26
N ILE A 155 -2.40 -10.97 -15.53
CA ILE A 155 -3.40 -11.18 -14.46
C ILE A 155 -4.71 -11.74 -15.04
N ILE A 156 -5.24 -11.10 -16.09
CA ILE A 156 -6.56 -11.44 -16.63
C ILE A 156 -6.50 -12.73 -17.44
N ASP A 157 -5.45 -12.97 -18.23
CA ASP A 157 -5.26 -14.26 -18.91
C ASP A 157 -5.19 -15.42 -17.90
N ALA A 158 -4.43 -15.24 -16.80
CA ALA A 158 -4.34 -16.23 -15.74
C ALA A 158 -5.71 -16.49 -15.07
N ALA A 159 -6.47 -15.43 -14.79
CA ALA A 159 -7.81 -15.53 -14.21
C ALA A 159 -8.78 -16.26 -15.16
N VAL A 160 -8.76 -15.94 -16.45
CA VAL A 160 -9.57 -16.61 -17.48
C VAL A 160 -9.21 -18.09 -17.61
N GLU A 161 -7.92 -18.42 -17.56
CA GLU A 161 -7.46 -19.82 -17.60
C GLU A 161 -7.95 -20.60 -16.37
N CYS A 162 -7.84 -20.01 -15.18
CA CYS A 162 -8.33 -20.59 -13.94
C CYS A 162 -9.86 -20.79 -13.95
N ASP A 163 -10.62 -19.82 -14.45
CA ASP A 163 -12.08 -19.91 -14.58
C ASP A 163 -12.49 -21.08 -15.51
N LYS A 164 -11.77 -21.27 -16.63
CA LYS A 164 -11.97 -22.44 -17.51
C LYS A 164 -11.73 -23.77 -16.79
N LYS A 165 -10.75 -23.80 -15.87
CA LYS A 165 -10.47 -24.95 -14.98
C LYS A 165 -11.41 -25.04 -13.77
N LYS A 166 -12.47 -24.22 -13.70
CA LYS A 166 -13.45 -24.15 -12.59
C LYS A 166 -12.86 -23.70 -11.25
N VAL A 167 -11.71 -23.02 -11.27
CA VAL A 167 -11.18 -22.32 -10.11
C VAL A 167 -11.91 -20.97 -10.00
N LYS A 168 -12.52 -20.70 -8.85
CA LYS A 168 -13.24 -19.45 -8.64
C LYS A 168 -12.23 -18.33 -8.36
N VAL A 169 -12.09 -17.41 -9.30
CA VAL A 169 -11.14 -16.28 -9.21
C VAL A 169 -11.85 -14.96 -8.93
N LEU A 170 -11.21 -14.12 -8.10
CA LEU A 170 -11.70 -12.80 -7.70
C LEU A 170 -10.52 -11.81 -7.72
N PRO A 171 -9.97 -11.47 -8.91
CA PRO A 171 -8.85 -10.55 -9.04
C PRO A 171 -9.22 -9.11 -8.63
N GLU A 172 -8.33 -8.47 -7.88
CA GLU A 172 -8.40 -7.04 -7.57
C GLU A 172 -7.07 -6.41 -8.03
N ILE A 173 -7.12 -5.45 -8.96
CA ILE A 173 -5.93 -4.81 -9.53
C ILE A 173 -5.71 -3.49 -8.80
N MET A 174 -4.53 -3.34 -8.19
CA MET A 174 -4.19 -2.20 -7.34
C MET A 174 -3.06 -1.36 -7.93
N ILE A 175 -3.34 -0.06 -8.11
CA ILE A 175 -2.35 0.93 -8.55
C ILE A 175 -1.58 1.49 -7.33
N PRO A 176 -0.24 1.38 -7.28
CA PRO A 176 0.56 1.97 -6.20
C PRO A 176 0.79 3.47 -6.38
N LEU A 177 1.19 4.15 -5.31
CA LEU A 177 1.74 5.51 -5.28
C LEU A 177 0.84 6.63 -5.83
N THR A 178 -0.47 6.40 -5.93
CA THR A 178 -1.43 7.41 -6.40
C THR A 178 -1.40 8.63 -5.48
N MET A 179 -1.36 9.84 -6.06
CA MET A 179 -1.50 11.08 -5.29
C MET A 179 -2.69 11.95 -5.72
N ASP A 180 -3.27 11.69 -6.89
CA ASP A 180 -4.36 12.48 -7.48
C ASP A 180 -5.36 11.60 -8.22
N LYS A 181 -6.63 12.02 -8.25
CA LYS A 181 -7.69 11.35 -9.02
C LYS A 181 -7.31 11.20 -10.49
N LYS A 182 -6.69 12.21 -11.10
CA LYS A 182 -6.39 12.19 -12.53
C LYS A 182 -5.34 11.15 -12.89
N GLU A 183 -4.30 10.98 -12.06
CA GLU A 183 -3.31 9.92 -12.23
C GLU A 183 -3.99 8.54 -12.17
N PHE A 184 -4.82 8.35 -11.15
CA PHE A 184 -5.52 7.07 -10.97
C PHE A 184 -6.52 6.80 -12.09
N GLN A 185 -7.29 7.80 -12.52
CA GLN A 185 -8.27 7.66 -13.60
C GLN A 185 -7.61 7.20 -14.91
N ILE A 186 -6.50 7.82 -15.32
CA ILE A 186 -5.77 7.46 -16.54
C ILE A 186 -5.42 5.96 -16.52
N LEU A 187 -4.86 5.49 -15.40
CA LEU A 187 -4.43 4.11 -15.26
C LEU A 187 -5.61 3.15 -15.10
N ALA A 188 -6.65 3.52 -14.36
CA ALA A 188 -7.83 2.70 -14.17
C ALA A 188 -8.59 2.50 -15.50
N ASP A 189 -8.69 3.53 -16.34
CA ASP A 189 -9.27 3.42 -17.68
C ASP A 189 -8.47 2.47 -18.57
N GLN A 190 -7.13 2.55 -18.50
CA GLN A 190 -6.27 1.66 -19.26
C GLN A 190 -6.36 0.21 -18.76
N VAL A 191 -6.38 -0.03 -17.44
CA VAL A 191 -6.61 -1.35 -16.85
C VAL A 191 -7.91 -1.94 -17.37
N ARG A 192 -9.00 -1.15 -17.32
CA ARG A 192 -10.32 -1.61 -17.76
C ARG A 192 -10.34 -1.92 -19.25
N ALA A 193 -9.78 -1.05 -20.08
CA ALA A 193 -9.70 -1.26 -21.53
C ALA A 193 -8.98 -2.58 -21.89
N VAL A 194 -7.84 -2.88 -21.24
CA VAL A 194 -7.08 -4.11 -21.47
C VAL A 194 -7.83 -5.33 -20.93
N ALA A 195 -8.31 -5.26 -19.68
CA ALA A 195 -8.97 -6.37 -19.01
C ALA A 195 -10.26 -6.77 -19.72
N ASP A 196 -11.12 -5.80 -20.05
CA ASP A 196 -12.39 -6.04 -20.71
C ASP A 196 -12.19 -6.64 -22.11
N ALA A 197 -11.21 -6.14 -22.88
CA ALA A 197 -10.90 -6.68 -24.20
C ALA A 197 -10.48 -8.17 -24.15
N ILE A 198 -9.72 -8.58 -23.12
CA ILE A 198 -9.31 -9.98 -22.92
C ILE A 198 -10.51 -10.83 -22.50
N ILE A 199 -11.31 -10.36 -21.55
CA ILE A 199 -12.50 -11.07 -21.04
C ILE A 199 -13.51 -11.29 -22.16
N ASP A 200 -13.78 -10.26 -22.96
CA ASP A 200 -14.70 -10.31 -24.10
C ASP A 200 -14.21 -11.28 -25.17
N LYS A 201 -12.94 -11.19 -25.56
CA LYS A 201 -12.32 -12.10 -26.54
C LYS A 201 -12.38 -13.55 -26.07
N ALA A 202 -12.19 -13.80 -24.76
CA ALA A 202 -12.27 -15.13 -24.17
C ALA A 202 -13.70 -15.60 -23.90
N LYS A 203 -14.71 -14.73 -24.05
CA LYS A 203 -16.11 -14.96 -23.62
C LYS A 203 -16.21 -15.43 -22.17
N SER A 204 -15.34 -14.91 -21.30
CA SER A 204 -15.26 -15.29 -19.89
C SER A 204 -16.25 -14.49 -19.05
N LYS A 205 -16.60 -15.01 -17.86
CA LYS A 205 -17.44 -14.32 -16.87
C LYS A 205 -16.62 -13.79 -15.69
N VAL A 206 -15.30 -13.82 -15.78
CA VAL A 206 -14.40 -13.27 -14.77
C VAL A 206 -14.77 -11.81 -14.50
N LYS A 207 -14.90 -11.47 -13.22
CA LYS A 207 -15.07 -10.10 -12.75
C LYS A 207 -13.82 -9.70 -12.01
N TYR A 208 -13.50 -8.42 -12.05
CA TYR A 208 -12.36 -7.83 -11.34
C TYR A 208 -12.76 -6.50 -10.72
N LEU A 209 -11.96 -6.01 -9.78
CA LEU A 209 -12.07 -4.66 -9.23
C LEU A 209 -10.79 -3.87 -9.54
N VAL A 210 -10.91 -2.57 -9.72
CA VAL A 210 -9.76 -1.65 -9.81
C VAL A 210 -9.76 -0.70 -8.62
N GLY A 211 -8.65 -0.68 -7.90
CA GLY A 211 -8.47 0.16 -6.72
C GLY A 211 -7.07 0.71 -6.61
N THR A 212 -6.81 1.40 -5.51
CA THR A 212 -5.54 2.11 -5.33
C THR A 212 -4.97 1.92 -3.93
N MET A 213 -3.65 2.03 -3.85
CA MET A 213 -2.96 2.14 -2.59
C MET A 213 -3.02 3.59 -2.09
N VAL A 214 -3.52 3.80 -0.87
CA VAL A 214 -3.52 5.10 -0.19
C VAL A 214 -2.27 5.15 0.69
N GLU A 215 -1.18 5.62 0.09
CA GLU A 215 0.14 5.67 0.72
C GLU A 215 0.87 7.01 0.54
N ILE A 216 0.32 7.91 -0.27
CA ILE A 216 0.74 9.31 -0.34
C ILE A 216 -0.18 10.13 0.56
N PRO A 217 0.34 11.02 1.43
CA PRO A 217 -0.50 11.88 2.26
C PRO A 217 -1.55 12.66 1.45
N ARG A 218 -1.19 13.15 0.26
CA ARG A 218 -2.13 13.85 -0.64
C ARG A 218 -3.32 12.99 -1.08
N ALA A 219 -3.13 11.68 -1.31
CA ALA A 219 -4.24 10.79 -1.64
C ALA A 219 -5.19 10.57 -0.46
N ALA A 220 -4.69 10.59 0.78
CA ALA A 220 -5.54 10.56 1.96
C ALA A 220 -6.32 11.86 2.17
N LEU A 221 -5.71 13.02 1.82
CA LEU A 221 -6.36 14.32 1.88
C LEU A 221 -7.47 14.49 0.82
N LEU A 222 -7.28 13.92 -0.38
CA LEU A 222 -8.20 14.00 -1.53
C LEU A 222 -8.94 12.68 -1.78
N ALA A 223 -9.16 11.91 -0.71
CA ALA A 223 -9.69 10.55 -0.82
C ALA A 223 -11.12 10.50 -1.36
N ASP A 224 -11.90 11.55 -1.13
CA ASP A 224 -13.23 11.76 -1.70
C ASP A 224 -13.20 11.81 -3.23
N GLU A 225 -12.25 12.55 -3.82
CA GLU A 225 -12.08 12.64 -5.28
C GLU A 225 -11.57 11.32 -5.88
N VAL A 226 -10.59 10.69 -5.23
CA VAL A 226 -10.01 9.41 -5.68
C VAL A 226 -11.07 8.29 -5.63
N ALA A 227 -11.96 8.30 -4.64
CA ALA A 227 -13.03 7.31 -4.48
C ALA A 227 -14.17 7.44 -5.51
N GLU A 228 -14.20 8.49 -6.33
CA GLU A 228 -15.12 8.55 -7.48
C GLU A 228 -14.81 7.45 -8.52
N VAL A 229 -13.55 6.98 -8.53
CA VAL A 229 -13.03 6.02 -9.52
C VAL A 229 -12.66 4.69 -8.88
N ALA A 230 -12.14 4.75 -7.65
CA ALA A 230 -11.60 3.58 -6.96
C ALA A 230 -12.71 2.72 -6.35
N GLU A 231 -12.63 1.42 -6.59
CA GLU A 231 -13.58 0.45 -6.03
C GLU A 231 -13.14 -0.06 -4.65
N PHE A 232 -11.85 0.08 -4.34
CA PHE A 232 -11.29 -0.19 -3.02
C PHE A 232 -10.05 0.66 -2.73
N PHE A 233 -9.77 0.85 -1.44
CA PHE A 233 -8.52 1.39 -0.91
C PHE A 233 -7.75 0.33 -0.13
N SER A 234 -6.44 0.31 -0.32
CA SER A 234 -5.51 -0.38 0.58
C SER A 234 -4.53 0.63 1.15
N PHE A 235 -4.48 0.80 2.47
CA PHE A 235 -3.52 1.71 3.08
C PHE A 235 -2.12 1.07 3.09
N GLY A 236 -1.21 1.61 2.28
CA GLY A 236 0.21 1.30 2.27
C GLY A 236 0.92 2.04 3.41
N THR A 237 0.70 1.57 4.64
CA THR A 237 1.09 2.33 5.84
C THR A 237 2.59 2.43 6.06
N ASN A 238 3.40 1.59 5.43
CA ASN A 238 4.86 1.75 5.45
C ASN A 238 5.24 3.08 4.78
N ASP A 239 4.86 3.27 3.52
CA ASP A 239 5.15 4.51 2.78
C ASP A 239 4.38 5.71 3.32
N LEU A 240 3.12 5.54 3.74
CA LEU A 240 2.38 6.62 4.38
C LEU A 240 3.09 7.12 5.65
N THR A 241 3.67 6.23 6.45
CA THR A 241 4.46 6.60 7.64
C THR A 241 5.73 7.33 7.25
N GLN A 242 6.47 6.83 6.24
CA GLN A 242 7.69 7.48 5.73
C GLN A 242 7.41 8.93 5.32
N MET A 243 6.36 9.15 4.53
CA MET A 243 6.03 10.48 4.00
C MET A 243 5.40 11.40 5.05
N THR A 244 4.62 10.86 5.98
CA THR A 244 3.97 11.68 7.03
C THR A 244 4.99 12.17 8.06
N LEU A 245 5.95 11.32 8.43
CA LEU A 245 6.93 11.62 9.46
C LEU A 245 8.25 12.18 8.89
N GLY A 246 8.45 12.10 7.56
CA GLY A 246 9.72 12.47 6.94
C GLY A 246 10.86 11.52 7.31
N LEU A 247 10.55 10.22 7.45
CA LEU A 247 11.50 9.20 7.89
C LEU A 247 11.75 8.21 6.76
N SER A 248 12.97 8.16 6.24
CA SER A 248 13.42 7.04 5.40
C SER A 248 13.59 5.81 6.28
N ARG A 249 12.88 4.73 5.98
CA ARG A 249 12.93 3.48 6.73
C ARG A 249 14.34 2.88 6.73
N ASP A 250 15.02 2.95 5.60
CA ASP A 250 16.36 2.39 5.43
C ASP A 250 17.43 3.16 6.21
N ASP A 251 17.19 4.45 6.50
CA ASP A 251 18.13 5.33 7.22
C ASP A 251 17.77 5.53 8.69
N ALA A 252 16.49 5.36 9.05
CA ALA A 252 15.96 5.66 10.38
C ALA A 252 16.64 4.84 11.50
N GLY A 253 17.15 3.65 11.19
CA GLY A 253 17.86 2.80 12.15
C GLY A 253 19.06 3.47 12.83
N ARG A 254 19.59 4.56 12.26
CA ARG A 254 20.70 5.34 12.84
C ARG A 254 20.33 6.20 14.04
N PHE A 255 19.05 6.58 14.20
CA PHE A 255 18.61 7.48 15.27
C PHE A 255 17.28 7.08 15.93
N LEU A 256 16.46 6.28 15.25
CA LEU A 256 15.15 5.86 15.75
C LEU A 256 15.20 5.12 17.10
N PRO A 257 16.23 4.29 17.40
CA PRO A 257 16.36 3.70 18.73
C PRO A 257 16.43 4.73 19.87
N ASP A 258 17.11 5.87 19.67
CA ASP A 258 17.17 6.94 20.68
C ASP A 258 15.85 7.70 20.81
N TYR A 259 15.06 7.76 19.73
CA TYR A 259 13.72 8.37 19.75
C TYR A 259 12.68 7.50 20.45
N VAL A 260 12.83 6.18 20.43
CA VAL A 260 11.87 5.23 21.03
C VAL A 260 12.24 4.88 22.48
N ARG A 261 13.53 4.77 22.79
CA ARG A 261 13.99 4.40 24.14
C ARG A 261 13.45 5.39 25.17
N ALA A 262 12.95 4.85 26.29
CA ALA A 262 12.37 5.65 27.36
C ALA A 262 13.41 6.62 27.95
N GLU A 263 12.98 7.77 28.45
CA GLU A 263 13.90 8.76 29.04
C GLU A 263 14.69 8.17 30.22
N LYS A 264 14.03 7.34 31.03
CA LYS A 264 14.65 6.61 32.16
C LYS A 264 15.76 5.64 31.75
N GLU A 265 15.80 5.23 30.49
CA GLU A 265 16.83 4.36 29.89
C GLU A 265 17.85 5.18 29.07
N GLY A 266 17.84 6.51 29.19
CA GLY A 266 18.74 7.42 28.50
C GLY A 266 18.33 7.74 27.06
N GLY A 267 17.08 7.43 26.66
CA GLY A 267 16.52 7.81 25.36
C GLY A 267 15.81 9.17 25.38
N LYS A 268 14.96 9.42 24.40
CA LYS A 268 14.16 10.65 24.24
C LYS A 268 12.66 10.44 24.30
N GLU A 269 12.18 9.20 24.22
CA GLU A 269 10.75 8.84 24.31
C GLU A 269 9.83 9.71 23.43
N ILE A 270 10.33 10.15 22.27
CA ILE A 270 9.58 10.92 21.28
C ILE A 270 8.44 10.06 20.72
N PHE A 271 8.73 8.78 20.50
CA PHE A 271 7.74 7.78 20.14
C PHE A 271 7.68 6.71 21.23
N ALA A 272 6.46 6.30 21.61
CA ALA A 272 6.28 5.21 22.56
C ALA A 272 6.67 3.84 21.99
N VAL A 273 6.57 3.69 20.66
CA VAL A 273 6.93 2.48 19.91
C VAL A 273 7.45 2.94 18.55
N ASP A 274 8.34 2.14 17.94
CA ASP A 274 8.76 2.34 16.55
C ASP A 274 7.53 2.49 15.62
N PRO A 275 7.39 3.64 14.92
CA PRO A 275 6.22 3.93 14.08
C PRO A 275 6.12 3.05 12.83
N PHE A 276 7.15 2.28 12.47
CA PHE A 276 7.12 1.29 11.40
C PHE A 276 6.69 -0.11 11.89
N VAL A 277 6.64 -0.32 13.20
CA VAL A 277 6.17 -1.56 13.82
C VAL A 277 4.71 -1.43 14.25
N SER A 278 4.37 -0.34 14.95
CA SER A 278 3.03 -0.04 15.42
C SER A 278 2.61 1.33 14.93
N ILE A 279 1.39 1.43 14.41
CA ILE A 279 0.94 2.62 13.69
C ILE A 279 0.92 3.85 14.59
N ASP A 280 1.51 4.95 14.12
CA ASP A 280 1.35 6.25 14.76
C ASP A 280 -0.10 6.73 14.63
N GLN A 281 -0.90 6.51 15.66
CA GLN A 281 -2.31 6.90 15.65
C GLN A 281 -2.52 8.42 15.74
N LYS A 282 -1.52 9.20 16.18
CA LYS A 282 -1.64 10.66 16.41
C LYS A 282 -1.38 11.46 15.14
N GLY A 283 -0.46 11.01 14.29
CA GLY A 283 -0.17 11.59 12.97
C GLY A 283 -0.75 10.74 11.84
N VAL A 284 -0.11 9.62 11.52
CA VAL A 284 -0.49 8.73 10.40
C VAL A 284 -1.96 8.27 10.51
N GLY A 285 -2.41 7.95 11.72
CA GLY A 285 -3.79 7.55 11.99
C GLY A 285 -4.82 8.63 11.68
N LYS A 286 -4.47 9.93 11.72
CA LYS A 286 -5.36 11.02 11.31
C LYS A 286 -5.55 11.01 9.79
N LEU A 287 -4.49 10.80 9.02
CA LEU A 287 -4.59 10.67 7.56
C LEU A 287 -5.43 9.46 7.18
N ILE A 288 -5.27 8.34 7.87
CA ILE A 288 -6.10 7.15 7.64
C ILE A 288 -7.57 7.45 7.90
N LYS A 289 -7.91 8.04 9.06
CA LYS A 289 -9.29 8.42 9.37
C LYS A 289 -9.88 9.36 8.33
N MET A 290 -9.12 10.36 7.89
CA MET A 290 -9.52 11.30 6.87
C MET A 290 -9.75 10.60 5.53
N GLY A 291 -8.82 9.74 5.10
CA GLY A 291 -8.92 9.00 3.85
C GLY A 291 -10.13 8.06 3.82
N ILE A 292 -10.41 7.37 4.92
CA ILE A 292 -11.59 6.49 5.04
C ILE A 292 -12.88 7.32 4.98
N ALA A 293 -12.95 8.41 5.75
CA ALA A 293 -14.13 9.26 5.80
C ALA A 293 -14.41 9.93 4.45
N GLY A 294 -13.39 10.53 3.82
CA GLY A 294 -13.48 11.13 2.49
C GLY A 294 -13.90 10.10 1.45
N GLY A 295 -13.19 8.97 1.36
CA GLY A 295 -13.51 7.94 0.38
C GLY A 295 -14.92 7.37 0.52
N ARG A 296 -15.39 7.12 1.75
CA ARG A 296 -16.75 6.61 1.99
C ARG A 296 -17.85 7.68 1.86
N SER A 297 -17.51 8.96 1.95
CA SER A 297 -18.46 10.04 1.65
C SER A 297 -18.86 10.06 0.17
N THR A 298 -17.93 9.71 -0.72
CA THR A 298 -18.17 9.56 -2.16
C THR A 298 -18.71 8.18 -2.52
N ASN A 299 -18.10 7.11 -1.99
CA ASN A 299 -18.50 5.72 -2.25
C ASN A 299 -18.80 4.99 -0.92
N PRO A 300 -20.07 4.96 -0.46
CA PRO A 300 -20.43 4.32 0.80
C PRO A 300 -20.12 2.81 0.89
N LYS A 301 -19.93 2.16 -0.27
CA LYS A 301 -19.60 0.73 -0.37
C LYS A 301 -18.10 0.48 -0.56
N LEU A 302 -17.27 1.52 -0.51
CA LEU A 302 -15.83 1.42 -0.70
C LEU A 302 -15.22 0.41 0.27
N LYS A 303 -14.62 -0.65 -0.30
CA LYS A 303 -13.85 -1.63 0.45
C LYS A 303 -12.54 -0.97 0.88
N VAL A 304 -12.24 -0.99 2.16
CA VAL A 304 -11.02 -0.40 2.72
C VAL A 304 -10.25 -1.46 3.49
N GLY A 305 -8.97 -1.61 3.22
CA GLY A 305 -8.08 -2.38 4.08
C GLY A 305 -6.72 -1.73 4.28
N ILE A 306 -5.82 -2.48 4.89
CA ILE A 306 -4.44 -2.10 5.15
C ILE A 306 -3.53 -3.26 4.76
N CYS A 307 -2.38 -2.94 4.19
CA CYS A 307 -1.30 -3.89 3.94
C CYS A 307 0.02 -3.39 4.55
N GLY A 308 1.00 -4.28 4.64
CA GLY A 308 2.29 -4.01 5.29
C GLY A 308 2.41 -4.61 6.68
N GLU A 309 3.34 -4.09 7.47
CA GLU A 309 3.74 -4.68 8.76
C GLU A 309 2.74 -4.40 9.87
N HIS A 310 2.13 -3.21 9.85
CA HIS A 310 1.08 -2.81 10.79
C HIS A 310 -0.14 -3.73 10.75
N GLY A 311 -0.45 -4.32 9.58
CA GLY A 311 -1.60 -5.23 9.41
C GLY A 311 -1.50 -6.54 10.22
N GLY A 312 -0.36 -6.81 10.86
CA GLY A 312 -0.16 -7.97 11.74
C GLY A 312 0.26 -7.61 13.16
N GLU A 313 0.21 -6.33 13.54
CA GLU A 313 0.57 -5.84 14.89
C GLU A 313 -0.72 -5.56 15.67
N ALA A 314 -0.84 -6.11 16.87
CA ALA A 314 -2.13 -6.19 17.57
C ALA A 314 -2.78 -4.83 17.84
N ARG A 315 -2.01 -3.81 18.27
CA ARG A 315 -2.52 -2.46 18.52
C ARG A 315 -2.98 -1.78 17.23
N SER A 316 -2.22 -1.96 16.16
CA SER A 316 -2.55 -1.46 14.82
C SER A 316 -3.80 -2.13 14.27
N VAL A 317 -3.95 -3.45 14.42
CA VAL A 317 -5.16 -4.19 14.01
C VAL A 317 -6.40 -3.70 14.77
N LYS A 318 -6.28 -3.47 16.09
CA LYS A 318 -7.36 -2.89 16.89
C LYS A 318 -7.72 -1.48 16.44
N PHE A 319 -6.73 -0.67 16.07
CA PHE A 319 -6.96 0.65 15.47
C PHE A 319 -7.71 0.53 14.13
N CYS A 320 -7.31 -0.38 13.25
CA CYS A 320 -7.98 -0.64 11.97
C CYS A 320 -9.45 -1.02 12.15
N HIS A 321 -9.75 -1.86 13.15
CA HIS A 321 -11.12 -2.17 13.56
C HIS A 321 -11.89 -0.91 13.99
N ALA A 322 -11.31 -0.11 14.90
CA ALA A 322 -11.94 1.09 15.44
C ALA A 322 -12.22 2.18 14.38
N VAL A 323 -11.41 2.26 13.32
CA VAL A 323 -11.65 3.18 12.19
C VAL A 323 -12.51 2.56 11.08
N GLY A 324 -13.02 1.34 11.29
CA GLY A 324 -13.99 0.69 10.43
C GLY A 324 -13.41 0.13 9.13
N MET A 325 -12.15 -0.30 9.09
CA MET A 325 -11.61 -1.02 7.93
C MET A 325 -12.34 -2.37 7.74
N ASN A 326 -12.45 -2.81 6.48
CA ASN A 326 -13.07 -4.08 6.12
C ASN A 326 -12.13 -5.27 6.38
N TYR A 327 -10.81 -5.08 6.27
CA TYR A 327 -9.82 -6.14 6.46
C TYR A 327 -8.44 -5.58 6.85
N VAL A 328 -7.60 -6.47 7.39
CA VAL A 328 -6.16 -6.26 7.56
C VAL A 328 -5.38 -7.33 6.79
N SER A 329 -4.21 -6.97 6.27
CA SER A 329 -3.38 -7.90 5.51
C SER A 329 -1.92 -7.86 5.95
N CYS A 330 -1.41 -9.01 6.39
CA CYS A 330 -0.05 -9.22 6.89
C CYS A 330 0.58 -10.49 6.29
N SER A 331 1.88 -10.68 6.49
CA SER A 331 2.62 -11.89 6.08
C SER A 331 1.95 -13.18 6.60
N PRO A 332 2.09 -14.33 5.92
CA PRO A 332 1.36 -15.57 6.24
C PRO A 332 1.42 -15.96 7.73
N PHE A 333 2.62 -15.97 8.33
CA PHE A 333 2.81 -16.36 9.73
C PHE A 333 2.23 -15.39 10.77
N ARG A 334 1.86 -14.17 10.37
CA ARG A 334 1.20 -13.18 11.23
C ARG A 334 -0.33 -13.24 11.12
N VAL A 335 -0.87 -14.04 10.21
CA VAL A 335 -2.33 -14.22 10.06
C VAL A 335 -3.00 -14.66 11.37
N PRO A 336 -2.48 -15.64 12.14
CA PRO A 336 -3.08 -16.03 13.42
C PRO A 336 -3.10 -14.89 14.45
N ILE A 337 -2.02 -14.09 14.50
CA ILE A 337 -1.91 -12.93 15.39
C ILE A 337 -2.95 -11.87 15.02
N ALA A 338 -3.08 -11.55 13.73
CA ALA A 338 -4.06 -10.58 13.24
C ALA A 338 -5.50 -11.04 13.53
N ARG A 339 -5.81 -12.32 13.33
CA ARG A 339 -7.13 -12.90 13.64
C ARG A 339 -7.45 -12.80 15.12
N LEU A 340 -6.51 -13.15 15.99
CA LEU A 340 -6.68 -13.04 17.44
C LEU A 340 -6.89 -11.58 17.87
N ALA A 341 -6.06 -10.66 17.36
CA ALA A 341 -6.18 -9.24 17.68
C ALA A 341 -7.50 -8.63 17.20
N ALA A 342 -7.98 -9.01 16.01
CA ALA A 342 -9.28 -8.57 15.49
C ALA A 342 -10.45 -9.11 16.34
N ALA A 343 -10.39 -10.38 16.78
CA ALA A 343 -11.39 -10.95 17.68
C ALA A 343 -11.41 -10.23 19.04
N GLN A 344 -10.23 -9.94 19.61
CA GLN A 344 -10.10 -9.17 20.84
C GLN A 344 -10.70 -7.76 20.70
N ALA A 345 -10.47 -7.08 19.56
CA ALA A 345 -11.04 -5.76 19.30
C ALA A 345 -12.58 -5.76 19.42
N VAL A 346 -13.23 -6.76 18.81
CA VAL A 346 -14.69 -6.90 18.85
C VAL A 346 -15.20 -7.24 20.26
N ILE A 347 -14.48 -8.09 21.01
CA ILE A 347 -14.84 -8.45 22.39
C ILE A 347 -14.73 -7.22 23.30
N GLU A 348 -13.64 -6.46 23.20
CA GLU A 348 -13.39 -5.24 23.97
C GLU A 348 -14.46 -4.17 23.68
N GLU A 349 -14.81 -3.97 22.39
CA GLU A 349 -15.89 -3.07 21.99
C GLU A 349 -17.24 -3.48 22.61
N LYS A 350 -17.60 -4.77 22.52
CA LYS A 350 -18.85 -5.28 23.10
C LYS A 350 -18.87 -5.17 24.64
N ALA A 351 -17.74 -5.39 25.29
CA ALA A 351 -17.61 -5.24 26.74
C ALA A 351 -17.77 -3.76 27.17
N ALA A 352 -17.13 -2.84 26.44
CA ALA A 352 -17.27 -1.40 26.67
C ALA A 352 -18.72 -0.93 26.46
N ALA A 353 -19.39 -1.39 25.40
CA ALA A 353 -20.79 -1.07 25.14
C ALA A 353 -21.74 -1.56 26.24
N LYS A 354 -21.47 -2.74 26.83
CA LYS A 354 -22.24 -3.26 27.98
C LYS A 354 -22.03 -2.45 29.26
N ALA A 355 -20.81 -1.93 29.48
CA ALA A 355 -20.50 -1.13 30.68
C ALA A 355 -21.17 0.26 30.66
N VAL A 356 -21.49 0.79 29.49
CA VAL A 356 -22.12 2.12 29.30
C VAL A 356 -23.66 2.05 29.27
N ALA A 357 -24.24 0.85 29.14
CA ALA A 357 -25.70 0.68 29.15
C ALA A 357 -26.27 0.98 30.57
N PRO A 358 -27.31 1.83 30.71
CA PRO A 358 -27.88 2.13 32.01
C PRO A 358 -28.44 0.86 32.65
N ALA A 359 -28.11 0.64 33.92
CA ALA A 359 -28.67 -0.46 34.71
C ALA A 359 -30.20 -0.34 34.68
N VAL A 360 -30.86 -1.30 34.02
CA VAL A 360 -32.31 -1.41 34.07
C VAL A 360 -32.67 -1.69 35.54
N ALA A 361 -33.29 -0.69 36.19
CA ALA A 361 -33.77 -0.83 37.55
C ALA A 361 -34.67 -2.08 37.66
N PRO A 362 -34.51 -2.91 38.71
CA PRO A 362 -35.32 -4.11 38.85
C PRO A 362 -36.78 -3.69 38.98
N LYS A 363 -37.65 -4.25 38.13
CA LYS A 363 -39.11 -4.06 38.21
C LYS A 363 -39.57 -4.40 39.63
N ALA A 364 -40.06 -3.38 40.34
CA ALA A 364 -40.70 -3.57 41.64
C ALA A 364 -41.80 -4.63 41.52
N ARG A 365 -41.66 -5.72 42.28
CA ARG A 365 -42.74 -6.69 42.50
C ARG A 365 -43.92 -5.94 43.11
N LYS A 366 -45.07 -5.92 42.40
CA LYS A 366 -46.34 -5.49 42.99
C LYS A 366 -46.67 -6.47 44.13
N ALA A 367 -46.61 -5.98 45.36
CA ALA A 367 -47.23 -6.65 46.49
C ALA A 367 -48.75 -6.53 46.35
N SER A 368 -49.41 -7.67 46.23
CA SER A 368 -50.86 -7.80 46.32
C SER A 368 -51.31 -7.56 47.75
N VAL A 369 -52.06 -6.48 47.99
CA VAL A 369 -52.83 -6.29 49.23
C VAL A 369 -54.28 -6.64 48.94
N LYS A 370 -54.85 -7.52 49.77
CA LYS A 370 -56.22 -8.05 49.67
C LYS A 370 -57.03 -7.53 50.86
N ALA A 371 -58.26 -7.07 50.58
CA ALA A 371 -59.38 -6.72 51.46
C ALA A 371 -59.17 -5.51 52.41
N THR A 372 -60.14 -4.63 52.68
CA THR A 372 -61.57 -4.86 53.01
C THR A 372 -62.48 -3.68 52.66
N GLU A 373 -63.74 -3.97 52.31
CA GLU A 373 -64.86 -3.03 52.16
C GLU A 373 -65.32 -2.46 53.52
N ALA A 374 -65.69 -1.16 53.54
CA ALA A 374 -66.67 -0.61 54.47
C ALA A 374 -67.36 0.63 53.86
N LYS A 375 -68.70 0.64 53.92
CA LYS A 375 -69.63 1.65 53.40
C LYS A 375 -69.71 2.94 54.25
N ARG A 376 -70.24 4.00 53.59
CA ARG A 376 -70.91 5.26 54.06
C ARG A 376 -70.09 6.50 53.67
N GLY A 377 -70.60 7.59 53.11
CA GLY A 377 -71.92 8.09 52.67
C GLY A 377 -71.65 9.47 52.02
N GLY A 378 -72.52 9.96 51.13
CA GLY A 378 -72.38 11.29 50.48
C GLY A 378 -72.63 12.48 51.45
N PRO A 379 -72.74 13.75 50.97
CA PRO A 379 -72.91 14.17 49.58
C PRO A 379 -72.10 15.41 49.09
N ALA A 380 -72.05 15.53 47.75
CA ALA A 380 -72.05 16.72 46.88
C ALA A 380 -71.42 18.06 47.32
N ALA A 381 -70.53 18.60 46.46
CA ALA A 381 -70.53 20.01 46.07
C ALA A 381 -69.90 20.23 44.68
N LYS A 382 -70.63 20.99 43.86
CA LYS A 382 -70.26 21.51 42.53
C LYS A 382 -69.23 22.64 42.63
N THR A 383 -68.56 22.91 41.50
CA THR A 383 -67.99 24.18 40.96
C THR A 383 -66.55 23.90 40.50
N SER A 384 -66.00 24.37 39.39
CA SER A 384 -66.38 25.20 38.25
C SER A 384 -65.10 25.29 37.40
N LYS A 385 -65.19 25.15 36.07
CA LYS A 385 -64.12 25.64 35.16
C LYS A 385 -63.94 27.16 35.38
N PRO A 386 -62.74 27.70 35.10
CA PRO A 386 -62.66 28.45 33.85
C PRO A 386 -61.38 28.22 33.03
N THR A 387 -61.59 28.41 31.74
CA THR A 387 -60.65 28.57 30.63
C THR A 387 -59.94 29.92 30.64
N ALA A 388 -58.66 29.96 30.24
CA ALA A 388 -58.01 31.06 29.51
C ALA A 388 -56.73 30.50 28.84
N LYS A 389 -56.68 30.31 27.52
CA LYS A 389 -56.23 31.24 26.45
C LYS A 389 -54.79 31.74 26.58
N ALA A 390 -53.97 31.20 25.66
CA ALA A 390 -52.99 31.85 24.78
C ALA A 390 -51.88 32.74 25.38
N GLU A 391 -50.63 32.35 25.12
CA GLU A 391 -49.71 33.22 24.39
C GLU A 391 -48.61 32.43 23.66
N LYS A 392 -48.48 32.73 22.37
CA LYS A 392 -47.33 32.36 21.53
C LYS A 392 -46.33 33.50 21.61
N THR A 393 -45.05 33.20 21.76
CA THR A 393 -43.99 34.03 21.19
C THR A 393 -42.82 33.16 20.78
N ALA A 394 -42.56 33.18 19.48
CA ALA A 394 -41.40 32.60 18.82
C ALA A 394 -40.32 33.68 18.68
N VAL A 395 -39.05 33.33 18.93
CA VAL A 395 -37.91 34.15 18.49
C VAL A 395 -36.83 33.26 17.85
N LYS A 396 -36.91 33.24 16.51
CA LYS A 396 -35.87 33.37 15.47
C LYS A 396 -34.49 32.69 15.65
N ALA A 397 -34.27 31.70 14.78
CA ALA A 397 -32.98 31.33 14.21
C ALA A 397 -32.41 32.46 13.32
N LYS A 398 -31.09 32.68 13.38
CA LYS A 398 -30.33 33.46 12.38
C LYS A 398 -29.41 32.53 11.60
N ALA A 399 -29.69 32.43 10.31
CA ALA A 399 -28.79 31.90 9.29
C ALA A 399 -27.76 32.97 8.88
N ILE A 400 -26.50 32.57 8.69
CA ILE A 400 -25.47 33.40 8.06
C ILE A 400 -25.30 32.90 6.62
N LYS A 401 -25.73 33.72 5.66
CA LYS A 401 -25.34 33.66 4.25
C LYS A 401 -24.27 34.73 4.02
N ALA A 402 -23.07 34.33 3.60
CA ALA A 402 -22.09 35.25 3.03
C ALA A 402 -22.16 35.16 1.50
N LYS A 403 -22.35 36.32 0.87
CA LYS A 403 -22.46 36.52 -0.58
C LYS A 403 -21.08 36.53 -1.23
N ALA A 404 -21.03 35.94 -2.42
CA ALA A 404 -19.95 36.07 -3.39
C ALA A 404 -19.80 37.53 -3.86
N ALA A 405 -18.56 38.01 -3.93
CA ALA A 405 -18.17 39.24 -4.61
C ALA A 405 -17.33 38.89 -5.84
N LYS A 406 -17.81 39.32 -7.02
CA LYS A 406 -17.07 39.38 -8.29
C LYS A 406 -15.93 40.39 -8.15
N VAL A 407 -14.71 40.01 -8.54
CA VAL A 407 -13.65 40.95 -8.90
C VAL A 407 -13.16 40.60 -10.29
N SER A 408 -13.19 41.62 -11.15
CA SER A 408 -12.80 41.64 -12.56
C SER A 408 -11.29 41.57 -12.76
N ARG A 409 -10.84 40.83 -13.78
CA ARG A 409 -9.48 40.85 -14.34
C ARG A 409 -9.14 42.22 -14.94
N PRO A 410 -7.86 42.61 -14.89
CA PRO A 410 -7.21 43.30 -16.00
C PRO A 410 -6.12 42.42 -16.62
N SER A 411 -6.22 42.24 -17.92
CA SER A 411 -5.18 41.75 -18.83
C SER A 411 -4.02 42.75 -18.91
N LYS A 412 -2.79 42.29 -18.65
CA LYS A 412 -1.57 42.92 -19.17
C LYS A 412 -0.58 41.86 -19.62
N GLU A 413 -0.11 42.07 -20.84
CA GLU A 413 0.89 41.31 -21.58
C GLU A 413 2.19 41.15 -20.78
N ILE A 414 2.73 39.92 -20.75
CA ILE A 414 4.11 39.69 -20.34
C ILE A 414 4.93 39.54 -21.60
N LYS A 415 5.72 40.57 -21.90
CA LYS A 415 6.75 40.59 -22.95
C LYS A 415 7.83 39.56 -22.63
N ALA A 416 8.24 38.83 -23.67
CA ALA A 416 9.35 37.90 -23.68
C ALA A 416 10.65 38.55 -23.17
N VAL A 417 11.26 37.96 -22.14
CA VAL A 417 12.62 38.28 -21.70
C VAL A 417 13.58 37.35 -22.43
N LYS A 418 14.45 37.93 -23.25
CA LYS A 418 15.54 37.26 -23.97
C LYS A 418 16.58 36.70 -22.98
N LYS A 419 17.01 35.46 -23.23
CA LYS A 419 18.24 34.85 -22.68
C LYS A 419 19.45 35.75 -22.95
N PRO A 420 20.35 35.97 -21.97
CA PRO A 420 21.72 36.33 -22.28
C PRO A 420 22.56 35.06 -22.49
N GLU A 421 23.23 34.99 -23.63
CA GLU A 421 24.31 34.04 -23.92
C GLU A 421 25.49 34.32 -22.98
N SER A 422 25.96 33.30 -22.26
CA SER A 422 27.26 33.34 -21.59
C SER A 422 28.31 32.65 -22.46
N LYS A 423 29.12 33.44 -23.16
CA LYS A 423 30.40 33.02 -23.75
C LYS A 423 31.55 33.32 -22.78
N LYS A 424 32.54 32.42 -22.79
CA LYS A 424 33.89 32.48 -22.17
C LYS A 424 33.88 32.13 -20.67
N THR A 425 34.81 31.36 -20.10
CA THR A 425 36.19 31.04 -20.51
C THR A 425 36.65 29.80 -19.74
N VAL A 426 37.31 28.86 -20.42
CA VAL A 426 38.04 27.76 -19.78
C VAL A 426 39.30 28.34 -19.14
N THR A 427 39.41 28.29 -17.81
CA THR A 427 40.67 28.48 -17.10
C THR A 427 41.06 27.14 -16.46
N LYS A 428 42.05 26.48 -17.08
CA LYS A 428 42.76 25.33 -16.51
C LYS A 428 43.51 25.80 -15.26
N VAL A 429 43.05 25.41 -14.08
CA VAL A 429 43.87 25.44 -12.86
C VAL A 429 44.60 24.11 -12.77
N ALA A 430 45.90 24.14 -13.03
CA ALA A 430 46.81 23.06 -12.71
C ALA A 430 46.98 22.99 -11.19
N SER A 431 46.67 21.85 -10.57
CA SER A 431 47.22 21.52 -9.26
C SER A 431 47.98 20.20 -9.36
N LYS A 432 49.31 20.33 -9.38
CA LYS A 432 50.23 19.26 -9.01
C LYS A 432 50.06 19.03 -7.51
N ARG A 433 49.72 17.81 -7.10
CA ARG A 433 50.18 17.21 -5.84
C ARG A 433 50.05 15.70 -5.93
N GLY A 434 51.20 15.06 -6.19
CA GLY A 434 51.33 13.62 -6.06
C GLY A 434 51.33 13.19 -4.60
N ARG A 435 50.83 11.98 -4.35
CA ARG A 435 51.28 11.10 -3.27
C ARG A 435 50.88 9.67 -3.63
N LYS A 436 51.88 8.86 -3.99
CA LYS A 436 51.83 7.39 -3.96
C LYS A 436 51.64 6.91 -2.52
N PRO A 437 51.06 5.73 -2.29
CA PRO A 437 51.51 4.84 -1.24
C PRO A 437 52.24 3.64 -1.85
N ALA A 438 53.41 3.37 -1.27
CA ALA A 438 54.29 2.27 -1.61
C ALA A 438 53.72 0.92 -1.14
N ALA A 439 54.05 -0.12 -1.91
CA ALA A 439 53.88 -1.51 -1.56
C ALA A 439 54.67 -1.88 -0.28
N LYS A 440 54.04 -2.64 0.62
CA LYS A 440 54.75 -3.43 1.63
C LYS A 440 54.48 -4.92 1.37
N LYS A 441 55.54 -5.62 0.95
CA LYS A 441 55.68 -7.07 1.06
C LYS A 441 55.89 -7.42 2.54
N ALA A 442 55.17 -8.44 3.03
CA ALA A 442 55.53 -9.17 4.23
C ALA A 442 55.25 -10.66 4.00
N ALA A 443 56.31 -11.43 3.73
CA ALA A 443 56.45 -12.81 4.16
C ALA A 443 57.01 -12.72 5.61
N THR A 444 56.82 -13.64 6.57
CA THR A 444 56.71 -15.10 6.56
C THR A 444 56.17 -15.53 7.94
N VAL A 445 56.04 -16.85 8.14
CA VAL A 445 55.95 -17.62 9.41
C VAL A 445 54.56 -18.20 9.70
N LYS A 446 54.27 -19.34 9.06
CA LYS A 446 53.37 -20.36 9.60
C LYS A 446 54.18 -21.26 10.54
N ARG A 447 53.84 -21.23 11.83
CA ARG A 447 54.25 -22.23 12.83
C ARG A 447 53.37 -23.47 12.70
N SER A 448 54.01 -24.63 12.65
CA SER A 448 53.46 -25.97 12.67
C SER A 448 53.36 -26.50 14.11
N VAL A 449 52.16 -26.84 14.55
CA VAL A 449 51.80 -27.81 15.62
C VAL A 449 50.33 -28.18 15.30
N GLY A 450 49.86 -29.40 15.12
CA GLY A 450 50.27 -30.74 15.54
C GLY A 450 49.04 -31.39 16.19
N ARG A 451 48.42 -32.40 15.55
CA ARG A 451 47.71 -33.49 16.26
C ARG A 451 47.47 -34.69 15.33
N PRO A 452 47.68 -35.94 15.81
CA PRO A 452 47.75 -37.14 14.98
C PRO A 452 46.41 -37.88 14.88
N LYS A 453 46.23 -38.65 13.81
CA LYS A 453 45.28 -39.78 13.75
C LYS A 453 46.07 -41.04 13.41
N GLY A 454 45.84 -42.07 14.22
CA GLY A 454 46.56 -43.32 14.17
C GLY A 454 46.03 -44.33 13.17
N SER A 455 46.90 -45.33 12.97
CA SER A 455 46.64 -46.76 12.83
C SER A 455 45.68 -47.25 11.72
N SER A 456 46.28 -47.86 10.70
CA SER A 456 45.84 -49.18 10.23
C SER A 456 47.03 -49.97 9.69
N LYS A 457 47.27 -51.14 10.32
CA LYS A 457 48.22 -52.18 9.94
C LYS A 457 47.77 -52.90 8.65
N LYS A 458 48.67 -53.10 7.70
CA LYS A 458 49.25 -54.40 7.31
C LYS A 458 50.22 -54.20 6.16
#